data_AF-A0A959M3N1-F1
#
_entry.id   AF-A0A959M3N1-F1
#
_cell.length_a   1.000
_cell.length_b   1.000
_cell.length_c   1.000
_cell.angle_alpha   90.00
_cell.angle_beta   90.00
_cell.angle_gamma   90.00
#
_symmetry.space_group_name_H-M   'P 1'
#
loop_
_entity.id
_entity.type
_entity.pdbx_description
1 polymer ?
#
loop_
_entity_poly.entity_id
_entity_poly.type
_entity_poly.pdbx_seq_one_letter_code
_entity_poly.pdbx_strand_id
1 'polypeptide(L)'
;MSNRKSTKSKKQKPVQATESRVLPDKPVENPKWQLAFRVLLGVAAVLLVVLSLGTGINGDDEYQNDYSEKLVNYYASFGADTSALNIPKGNMHYYGGFFDLVTGVANKAFGFEVDDTGYHHVRHIFNAFLGWLAMLFIALFVKQLAG
;
A
#
# COMPACT_ATOMS: atom_id res chain seq x y z
N MET A 1 -9.45 -43.11 68.85
CA MET A 1 -9.35 -41.75 68.27
C MET A 1 -7.87 -41.45 68.17
N SER A 2 -7.22 -41.11 67.07
CA SER A 2 -7.60 -40.39 65.86
C SER A 2 -6.64 -40.81 64.73
N ASN A 3 -7.19 -41.03 63.53
CA ASN A 3 -6.47 -41.40 62.32
C ASN A 3 -5.89 -40.14 61.67
N ARG A 4 -4.57 -39.94 61.65
CA ARG A 4 -3.93 -38.89 60.83
C ARG A 4 -3.37 -39.52 59.55
N LYS A 5 -4.11 -39.37 58.45
CA LYS A 5 -3.63 -39.66 57.11
C LYS A 5 -2.52 -38.65 56.75
N SER A 6 -1.31 -39.14 56.52
CA SER A 6 -0.22 -38.39 55.91
C SER A 6 -0.54 -38.13 54.43
N THR A 7 -0.72 -36.86 54.07
CA THR A 7 -0.88 -36.40 52.69
C THR A 7 0.48 -36.43 51.98
N LYS A 8 0.65 -37.35 51.03
CA LYS A 8 1.80 -37.37 50.12
C LYS A 8 1.77 -36.11 49.24
N SER A 9 2.76 -35.24 49.41
CA SER A 9 3.04 -34.13 48.48
C SER A 9 3.42 -34.69 47.11
N LYS A 10 2.59 -34.42 46.09
CA LYS A 10 2.91 -34.72 44.69
C LYS A 10 4.09 -33.82 44.28
N LYS A 11 5.28 -34.41 44.11
CA LYS A 11 6.40 -33.77 43.42
C LYS A 11 5.92 -33.33 42.03
N GLN A 12 5.81 -32.02 41.80
CA GLN A 12 5.64 -31.46 40.47
C GLN A 12 6.87 -31.84 39.63
N LYS A 13 6.63 -32.44 38.46
CA LYS A 13 7.69 -32.67 37.46
C LYS A 13 8.21 -31.32 37.00
N PRO A 14 9.53 -31.15 36.79
CA PRO A 14 10.08 -29.92 36.24
C PRO A 14 9.48 -29.71 34.85
N VAL A 15 8.88 -28.53 34.66
CA VAL A 15 8.45 -28.05 33.34
C VAL A 15 9.70 -27.96 32.50
N GLN A 16 9.82 -28.80 31.47
CA GLN A 16 10.92 -28.72 30.52
C GLN A 16 10.88 -27.33 29.90
N ALA A 17 11.96 -26.57 30.09
CA ALA A 17 12.15 -25.29 29.43
C ALA A 17 11.97 -25.52 27.93
N THR A 18 10.94 -24.91 27.36
CA THR A 18 10.70 -24.90 25.92
C THR A 18 11.98 -24.38 25.29
N GLU A 19 12.67 -25.22 24.51
CA GLU A 19 13.82 -24.79 23.72
C GLU A 19 13.41 -23.52 22.98
N SER A 20 14.05 -22.41 23.31
CA SER A 20 13.84 -21.15 22.62
C SER A 20 14.11 -21.44 21.15
N ARG A 21 13.07 -21.32 20.32
CA ARG A 21 13.17 -21.52 18.88
C ARG A 21 14.26 -20.57 18.36
N VAL A 22 15.47 -21.08 18.19
CA VAL A 22 16.59 -20.33 17.64
C VAL A 22 16.18 -20.06 16.21
N LEU A 23 15.73 -18.83 15.95
CA LEU A 23 15.52 -18.40 14.57
C LEU A 23 16.87 -18.53 13.87
N PRO A 24 16.92 -19.12 12.66
CA PRO A 24 18.16 -19.18 11.92
C PRO A 24 18.76 -17.78 11.82
N ASP A 25 20.06 -17.67 12.06
CA ASP A 25 20.77 -16.39 11.94
C ASP A 25 20.49 -15.81 10.56
N LYS A 26 20.11 -14.52 10.53
CA LYS A 26 19.92 -13.83 9.26
C LYS A 26 21.23 -13.90 8.48
N PRO A 27 21.21 -14.29 7.19
CA PRO A 27 22.41 -14.28 6.38
C PRO A 27 23.08 -12.91 6.44
N VAL A 28 24.40 -12.88 6.64
CA VAL A 28 25.15 -11.62 6.65
C VAL A 28 25.12 -11.05 5.23
N GLU A 29 24.31 -10.01 5.04
CA GLU A 29 24.15 -9.38 3.73
C GLU A 29 25.42 -8.64 3.29
N ASN A 30 25.78 -8.83 2.03
CA ASN A 30 26.89 -8.09 1.43
C ASN A 30 26.48 -6.61 1.24
N PRO A 31 27.23 -5.65 1.82
CA PRO A 31 26.89 -4.22 1.74
C PRO A 31 26.84 -3.70 0.30
N LYS A 32 27.59 -4.32 -0.63
CA LYS A 32 27.55 -3.95 -2.06
C LYS A 32 26.19 -4.22 -2.69
N TRP A 33 25.54 -5.34 -2.35
CA TRP A 33 24.21 -5.67 -2.87
C TRP A 33 23.12 -4.79 -2.29
N GLN A 34 23.22 -4.44 -1.00
CA GLN A 34 22.31 -3.47 -0.39
C GLN A 34 22.43 -2.09 -1.04
N LEU A 35 23.66 -1.64 -1.32
CA LEU A 35 23.89 -0.39 -2.02
C LEU A 35 23.35 -0.44 -3.46
N ALA A 36 23.66 -1.51 -4.20
CA ALA A 36 23.18 -1.70 -5.56
C ALA A 36 21.65 -1.68 -5.63
N PHE A 37 20.98 -2.40 -4.72
CA PHE A 37 19.52 -2.39 -4.62
C PHE A 37 18.97 -0.99 -4.38
N ARG A 38 19.51 -0.24 -3.40
CA ARG A 38 19.05 1.13 -3.09
C ARG A 38 19.25 2.07 -4.28
N VAL A 39 20.39 1.97 -4.96
CA VAL A 39 20.69 2.77 -6.15
C VAL A 39 19.72 2.43 -7.28
N LEU A 40 19.54 1.15 -7.60
CA LEU A 40 18.61 0.72 -8.65
C LEU A 40 17.17 1.14 -8.34
N LEU A 41 16.73 0.99 -7.09
CA LEU A 41 15.40 1.40 -6.67
C LEU A 41 15.21 2.92 -6.76
N GLY A 42 16.23 3.70 -6.40
CA GLY A 42 16.22 5.16 -6.53
C GLY A 42 16.22 5.62 -7.99
N VAL A 43 17.04 5.00 -8.84
CA VAL A 43 17.04 5.24 -10.29
C VAL A 43 15.67 4.88 -10.89
N ALA A 44 15.09 3.75 -10.50
CA ALA A 44 13.77 3.35 -10.95
C ALA A 44 12.68 4.36 -10.54
N ALA A 45 12.74 4.92 -9.33
CA ALA A 45 11.80 5.98 -8.91
C ALA A 45 11.83 7.18 -9.85
N VAL A 46 13.04 7.71 -10.13
CA VAL A 46 13.22 8.87 -11.01
C VAL A 46 12.77 8.55 -12.44
N LEU A 47 13.20 7.40 -12.97
CA LEU A 47 12.82 6.99 -14.32
C LEU A 47 11.32 6.84 -14.49
N LEU A 48 10.63 6.20 -13.53
CA LEU A 48 9.18 6.01 -13.62
C LEU A 48 8.43 7.34 -13.56
N VAL A 49 8.85 8.29 -12.73
CA VAL A 49 8.26 9.63 -12.70
C VAL A 49 8.45 10.33 -14.05
N VAL A 50 9.68 10.34 -14.60
CA VAL A 50 9.95 10.99 -15.89
C VAL A 50 9.14 10.36 -17.02
N LEU A 51 9.08 9.02 -17.07
CA LEU A 51 8.31 8.31 -18.10
C LEU A 51 6.81 8.53 -17.95
N SER A 52 6.29 8.69 -16.72
CA SER A 52 4.87 8.95 -16.48
C SER A 52 4.37 10.27 -17.07
N LEU A 53 5.25 11.25 -17.28
CA LEU A 53 4.90 12.53 -17.91
C LEU A 53 4.65 12.38 -19.42
N GLY A 54 5.13 11.30 -20.03
CA GLY A 54 4.97 11.02 -21.46
C GLY A 54 3.85 10.02 -21.77
N THR A 55 3.08 9.57 -20.78
CA THR A 55 1.98 8.62 -21.02
C THR A 55 0.74 9.33 -21.55
N GLY A 56 0.09 8.72 -22.53
CA GLY A 56 -1.19 9.22 -23.05
C GLY A 56 -2.38 8.84 -22.17
N ILE A 57 -3.46 9.57 -22.35
CA ILE A 57 -4.78 9.30 -21.76
C ILE A 57 -5.37 8.05 -22.43
N ASN A 58 -5.93 7.14 -21.64
CA ASN A 58 -6.56 5.92 -22.11
C ASN A 58 -8.11 5.99 -21.99
N GLY A 59 -8.79 4.93 -22.40
CA GLY A 59 -10.26 4.89 -22.34
C GLY A 59 -10.84 4.79 -20.93
N ASP A 60 -10.06 4.31 -19.95
CA ASP A 60 -10.50 4.19 -18.56
C ASP A 60 -10.46 5.55 -17.84
N ASP A 61 -9.58 6.47 -18.26
CA ASP A 61 -9.47 7.82 -17.70
C ASP A 61 -10.82 8.55 -17.70
N GLU A 62 -11.66 8.39 -18.73
CA GLU A 62 -12.99 9.01 -18.81
C GLU A 62 -13.83 8.68 -17.56
N TYR A 63 -13.85 7.42 -17.16
CA TYR A 63 -14.65 6.93 -16.04
C TYR A 63 -14.02 7.29 -14.70
N GLN A 64 -12.70 7.18 -14.60
CA GLN A 64 -11.98 7.41 -13.36
C GLN A 64 -11.90 8.90 -13.01
N ASN A 65 -11.82 9.79 -14.00
CA ASN A 65 -11.81 11.23 -13.78
C ASN A 65 -13.18 11.73 -13.30
N ASP A 66 -14.27 11.31 -13.96
CA ASP A 66 -15.64 11.58 -13.49
C ASP A 66 -15.85 11.07 -12.05
N TYR A 67 -15.38 9.85 -11.76
CA TYR A 67 -15.49 9.31 -10.41
C TYR A 67 -14.68 10.10 -9.39
N SER A 68 -13.46 10.51 -9.75
CA SER A 68 -12.56 11.31 -8.91
C SER A 68 -13.20 12.63 -8.49
N GLU A 69 -13.79 13.37 -9.43
CA GLU A 69 -14.48 14.63 -9.13
C GLU A 69 -15.67 14.42 -8.19
N LYS A 70 -16.49 13.39 -8.46
CA LYS A 70 -17.63 13.04 -7.61
C LYS A 70 -17.21 12.64 -6.20
N LEU A 71 -16.13 11.88 -6.04
CA LEU A 71 -15.58 11.53 -4.73
C LEU A 71 -15.12 12.78 -3.96
N VAL A 72 -14.40 13.67 -4.63
CA VAL A 72 -13.96 14.94 -4.02
C VAL A 72 -15.17 15.75 -3.56
N ASN A 73 -16.24 15.84 -4.35
CA ASN A 73 -17.47 16.54 -3.98
C ASN A 73 -18.22 15.84 -2.84
N TYR A 74 -18.30 14.52 -2.84
CA TYR A 74 -18.89 13.72 -1.76
C TYR A 74 -18.23 14.07 -0.41
N TYR A 75 -16.90 14.02 -0.34
CA TYR A 75 -16.20 14.33 0.92
C TYR A 75 -16.18 15.82 1.26
N ALA A 76 -16.05 16.71 0.27
CA ALA A 76 -16.07 18.17 0.50
C ALA A 76 -17.44 18.67 0.98
N SER A 77 -18.52 18.01 0.55
CA SER A 77 -19.89 18.32 0.98
C SER A 77 -20.32 17.55 2.24
N PHE A 78 -19.41 16.82 2.89
CA PHE A 78 -19.70 15.95 4.04
C PHE A 78 -20.82 14.92 3.75
N GLY A 79 -20.85 14.40 2.53
CA GLY A 79 -21.77 13.35 2.08
C GLY A 79 -23.12 13.85 1.55
N ALA A 80 -23.33 15.17 1.44
CA ALA A 80 -24.56 15.71 0.86
C ALA A 80 -24.66 15.42 -0.65
N ASP A 81 -23.55 15.51 -1.37
CA ASP A 81 -23.45 15.07 -2.76
C ASP A 81 -23.23 13.55 -2.79
N THR A 82 -24.26 12.80 -3.19
CA THR A 82 -24.22 11.32 -3.28
C THR A 82 -23.95 10.78 -4.69
N SER A 83 -23.54 11.64 -5.62
CA SER A 83 -23.26 11.25 -7.02
C SER A 83 -22.17 10.18 -7.13
N ALA A 84 -21.18 10.19 -6.23
CA ALA A 84 -20.14 9.15 -6.16
C ALA A 84 -20.69 7.75 -5.83
N LEU A 85 -21.87 7.66 -5.22
CA LEU A 85 -22.50 6.40 -4.84
C LEU A 85 -23.40 5.83 -5.96
N ASN A 86 -23.70 6.64 -6.98
CA ASN A 86 -24.68 6.32 -8.01
C ASN A 86 -24.08 6.59 -9.40
N ILE A 87 -23.17 5.71 -9.83
CA ILE A 87 -22.45 5.86 -11.10
C ILE A 87 -22.95 4.81 -12.10
N PRO A 88 -23.86 5.17 -13.01
CA PRO A 88 -24.46 4.22 -13.94
C PRO A 88 -23.47 3.72 -15.01
N LYS A 89 -22.44 4.52 -15.33
CA LYS A 89 -21.43 4.20 -16.35
C LYS A 89 -20.20 3.58 -15.67
N GLY A 90 -19.87 2.33 -16.00
CA GLY A 90 -18.66 1.67 -15.48
C GLY A 90 -18.72 1.17 -14.02
N ASN A 91 -19.78 1.49 -13.26
CA ASN A 91 -19.98 1.06 -11.86
C ASN A 91 -18.78 1.35 -10.94
N MET A 92 -18.19 2.54 -11.07
CA MET A 92 -16.96 2.91 -10.37
C MET A 92 -17.10 2.95 -8.83
N HIS A 93 -18.31 3.02 -8.31
CA HIS A 93 -18.58 2.91 -6.87
C HIS A 93 -18.10 1.59 -6.24
N TYR A 94 -17.86 0.53 -7.04
CA TYR A 94 -17.28 -0.73 -6.55
C TYR A 94 -15.74 -0.72 -6.44
N TYR A 95 -15.05 0.31 -6.96
CA TYR A 95 -13.58 0.36 -6.99
C TYR A 95 -12.97 0.90 -5.68
N GLY A 96 -13.79 1.26 -4.68
CA GLY A 96 -13.34 1.76 -3.38
C GLY A 96 -12.83 3.21 -3.38
N GLY A 97 -12.35 3.72 -4.52
CA GLY A 97 -12.12 5.14 -4.76
C GLY A 97 -10.90 5.76 -4.08
N PHE A 98 -10.05 4.99 -3.40
CA PHE A 98 -8.87 5.53 -2.71
C PHE A 98 -7.94 6.30 -3.67
N PHE A 99 -7.58 5.68 -4.79
CA PHE A 99 -6.70 6.30 -5.79
C PHE A 99 -7.32 7.58 -6.36
N ASP A 100 -8.59 7.50 -6.78
CA ASP A 100 -9.31 8.60 -7.40
C ASP A 100 -9.56 9.76 -6.44
N LEU A 101 -9.81 9.48 -5.16
CA LEU A 101 -9.95 10.51 -4.14
C LEU A 101 -8.63 11.23 -3.87
N VAL A 102 -7.54 10.49 -3.66
CA VAL A 102 -6.23 11.10 -3.33
C VAL A 102 -5.72 11.95 -4.49
N THR A 103 -5.79 11.42 -5.72
CA THR A 103 -5.38 12.17 -6.91
C THR A 103 -6.31 13.34 -7.21
N GLY A 104 -7.62 13.18 -7.01
CA GLY A 104 -8.60 14.26 -7.16
C GLY A 104 -8.40 15.41 -6.16
N VAL A 105 -8.11 15.09 -4.89
CA VAL A 105 -7.78 16.10 -3.88
C VAL A 105 -6.48 16.81 -4.23
N ALA A 106 -5.46 16.09 -4.70
CA ALA A 106 -4.21 16.69 -5.15
C ALA A 106 -4.43 17.63 -6.34
N ASN A 107 -5.18 17.20 -7.36
CA ASN A 107 -5.53 18.03 -8.52
C ASN A 107 -6.29 19.29 -8.11
N LYS A 108 -7.31 19.15 -7.24
CA LYS A 108 -8.05 20.29 -6.70
C LYS A 108 -7.15 21.25 -5.91
N ALA A 109 -6.19 20.73 -5.15
CA ALA A 109 -5.24 21.55 -4.38
C ALA A 109 -4.28 22.32 -5.30
N PHE A 110 -3.90 21.76 -6.44
CA PHE A 110 -3.10 22.45 -7.46
C PHE A 110 -3.92 23.35 -8.39
N GLY A 111 -5.26 23.28 -8.31
CA GLY A 111 -6.16 24.05 -9.17
C GLY A 111 -6.22 23.54 -10.62
N PHE A 112 -5.96 22.24 -10.83
CA PHE A 112 -6.07 21.62 -12.15
C PHE A 112 -7.49 21.10 -12.40
N GLU A 113 -8.00 21.36 -13.60
CA GLU A 113 -9.25 20.83 -14.14
C GLU A 113 -8.97 19.61 -15.03
N VAL A 114 -9.98 18.78 -15.31
CA VAL A 114 -9.80 17.52 -16.07
C VAL A 114 -9.19 17.76 -17.45
N ASP A 115 -9.48 18.89 -18.10
CA ASP A 115 -8.94 19.23 -19.42
C ASP A 115 -7.47 19.70 -19.38
N ASP A 116 -6.94 19.98 -18.18
CA ASP A 116 -5.54 20.38 -18.04
C ASP A 116 -4.60 19.17 -18.16
N THR A 117 -3.52 19.35 -18.93
CA THR A 117 -2.44 18.34 -18.98
C THR A 117 -1.87 18.07 -17.58
N GLY A 118 -1.85 19.08 -16.70
CA GLY A 118 -1.41 18.95 -15.31
C GLY A 118 -2.24 17.94 -14.50
N TYR A 119 -3.55 17.88 -14.75
CA TYR A 119 -4.45 16.94 -14.06
C TYR A 119 -4.05 15.49 -14.32
N HIS A 120 -3.76 15.17 -15.58
CA HIS A 120 -3.33 13.84 -15.99
C HIS A 120 -1.90 13.51 -15.52
N HIS A 121 -0.99 14.48 -15.55
CA HIS A 121 0.36 14.29 -15.01
C HIS A 121 0.33 13.88 -13.53
N VAL A 122 -0.49 14.51 -12.70
CA VAL A 122 -0.62 14.13 -11.29
C VAL A 122 -1.06 12.66 -11.18
N ARG A 123 -2.11 12.26 -11.90
CA ARG A 123 -2.61 10.87 -11.87
C ARG A 123 -1.54 9.87 -12.34
N HIS A 124 -0.83 10.19 -13.42
CA HIS A 124 0.22 9.33 -13.96
C HIS A 124 1.44 9.22 -13.03
N ILE A 125 1.85 10.31 -12.37
CA ILE A 125 2.89 10.29 -11.35
C ILE A 125 2.46 9.41 -10.16
N PHE A 126 1.21 9.50 -9.72
CA PHE A 126 0.68 8.64 -8.66
C PHE A 126 0.66 7.16 -9.08
N ASN A 127 0.31 6.85 -10.33
CA ASN A 127 0.42 5.49 -10.87
C ASN A 127 1.87 4.98 -10.85
N ALA A 128 2.82 5.81 -11.31
CA ALA A 128 4.24 5.49 -11.26
C ALA A 128 4.74 5.27 -9.82
N PHE A 129 4.27 6.08 -8.87
CA PHE A 129 4.58 5.94 -7.45
C PHE A 129 4.06 4.64 -6.86
N LEU A 130 2.80 4.26 -7.13
CA LEU A 130 2.25 2.99 -6.66
C LEU A 130 2.94 1.78 -7.30
N GLY A 131 3.27 1.84 -8.58
CA GLY A 131 4.08 0.82 -9.26
C GLY A 131 5.49 0.70 -8.65
N TRP A 132 6.11 1.82 -8.30
CA TRP A 132 7.38 1.85 -7.60
C TRP A 132 7.30 1.24 -6.19
N LEU A 133 6.26 1.58 -5.41
CA LEU A 133 6.01 0.96 -4.11
C LEU A 133 5.80 -0.55 -4.23
N ALA A 134 5.09 -1.02 -5.26
CA ALA A 134 4.92 -2.45 -5.51
C ALA A 134 6.27 -3.15 -5.70
N MET A 135 7.18 -2.57 -6.49
CA MET A 135 8.55 -3.12 -6.65
C MET A 135 9.31 -3.16 -5.32
N LEU A 136 9.25 -2.09 -4.52
CA LEU A 136 9.88 -2.05 -3.20
C LEU A 136 9.32 -3.16 -2.29
N PHE A 137 8.00 -3.27 -2.17
CA PHE A 137 7.38 -4.26 -1.30
C PHE A 137 7.62 -5.69 -1.76
N ILE A 138 7.60 -5.96 -3.06
CA ILE A 138 7.94 -7.27 -3.61
C ILE A 138 9.39 -7.62 -3.29
N ALA A 139 10.33 -6.68 -3.46
CA ALA A 139 11.73 -6.92 -3.12
C ALA A 139 11.93 -7.21 -1.63
N LEU A 140 11.28 -6.45 -0.74
CA LEU A 140 11.31 -6.69 0.70
C LEU A 140 10.66 -8.02 1.09
N PHE A 141 9.58 -8.38 0.41
CA PHE A 141 8.88 -9.64 0.62
C PHE A 141 9.74 -10.84 0.20
N VAL A 142 10.35 -10.79 -0.99
CA VAL A 142 11.27 -11.83 -1.47
C VAL A 142 12.47 -11.96 -0.54
N LYS A 143 13.07 -10.84 -0.12
CA LYS A 143 14.15 -10.82 0.88
C LYS A 143 13.73 -11.52 2.19
N GLN A 144 12.51 -11.28 2.66
CA GLN A 144 12.00 -11.90 3.88
C GLN A 144 11.77 -13.41 3.74
N LEU A 145 11.47 -13.90 2.53
CA LEU A 145 11.21 -15.32 2.26
C LEU A 145 12.47 -16.11 1.88
N ALA A 146 13.35 -15.54 1.07
CA ALA A 146 14.44 -16.24 0.39
C ALA A 146 15.84 -15.81 0.86
N GLY A 147 15.97 -14.71 1.59
CA GLY A 147 17.26 -14.10 1.96
C GLY A 147 17.75 -13.11 0.93
#